data_AF-A0A1D3UQ44-F1
#
_entry.id   AF-A0A1D3UQ44-F1
#
_cell.length_a   1.000
_cell.length_b   1.000
_cell.length_c   1.000
_cell.angle_alpha   90.00
_cell.angle_beta   90.00
_cell.angle_gamma   90.00
#
_symmetry.space_group_name_H-M   'P 1'
#
loop_
_entity.id
_entity.type
_entity.pdbx_description
1 polymer ?
#
loop_
_entity_poly.entity_id
_entity_poly.type
_entity_poly.pdbx_seq_one_letter_code
_entity_poly.pdbx_strand_id
1 'polypeptide(L)'
;MKKILGITFLCVFSSTLFAQLKVSRDGKVSIGITQAPVSNFVVGSPGYPHIRNVFESDMVTMFINGHGKSPYHLNYWGTALMVRNAVSSDRGDIGIDCGVSSPSSSNSGRAIGIIGTASNATPGYNYGVIGNLHGSNNGTGVLGTIGTLRGIYIDGKYAGYFNGNVKVTGTIIGTVTGNSDIRYKQNIEEIGSNGIVSALGKPQYSVLDKITALRPISYNYKQVYFEPQSDTLRSSRRGLFDERSLMFRKKHFGLAAQELQKIYPELVYEEDNGYLSVNYIEIIPLLIQSIKELKAEVDRLSSGSIRLKSAMSSDEIANVSNAMLYQNTPNPFTDHTEIRFSLPENVGSASICIFNMQGHMVNQISINSHQHSIILDGLKLGPGMYLYSLIAEGKLVDTKRMILTK
;
A
#
# COMPACT_ATOMS: atom_id res chain seq x y z
N MET A 1 88.49 -67.97 42.96
CA MET A 1 87.23 -67.66 42.25
C MET A 1 86.58 -66.44 42.91
N LYS A 2 86.74 -65.24 42.34
CA LYS A 2 86.09 -64.01 42.82
C LYS A 2 84.86 -63.75 41.95
N LYS A 3 83.68 -63.65 42.56
CA LYS A 3 82.39 -63.41 41.89
C LYS A 3 82.26 -61.92 41.56
N ILE A 4 82.00 -61.59 40.30
CA ILE A 4 81.70 -60.24 39.82
C ILE A 4 80.19 -60.02 39.96
N LEU A 5 79.79 -58.97 40.66
CA LEU A 5 78.40 -58.54 40.82
C LEU A 5 78.07 -57.55 39.70
N GLY A 6 77.26 -57.97 38.73
CA GLY A 6 76.75 -57.08 37.67
C GLY A 6 75.50 -56.36 38.16
N ILE A 7 75.56 -55.04 38.30
CA ILE A 7 74.40 -54.19 38.57
C ILE A 7 73.85 -53.71 37.22
N THR A 8 72.68 -54.19 36.85
CA THR A 8 71.95 -53.79 35.64
C THR A 8 71.17 -52.50 35.93
N PHE A 9 71.53 -51.41 35.27
CA PHE A 9 70.79 -50.15 35.36
C PHE A 9 69.58 -50.21 34.41
N LEU A 10 68.36 -50.19 34.95
CA LEU A 10 67.13 -50.17 34.18
C LEU A 10 66.81 -48.72 33.77
N CYS A 11 67.16 -48.33 32.54
CA CYS A 11 66.74 -47.04 31.97
C CYS A 11 65.25 -47.08 31.62
N VAL A 12 64.41 -46.49 32.48
CA VAL A 12 62.98 -46.29 32.20
C VAL A 12 62.83 -45.09 31.27
N PHE A 13 62.62 -45.35 29.98
CA PHE A 13 62.18 -44.32 29.04
C PHE A 13 60.71 -43.98 29.31
N SER A 14 60.44 -42.85 29.96
CA SER A 14 59.08 -42.33 30.09
C SER A 14 58.66 -41.70 28.76
N SER A 15 58.02 -42.46 27.87
CA SER A 15 57.27 -41.87 26.77
C SER A 15 56.09 -41.08 27.35
N THR A 16 55.95 -39.81 27.01
CA THR A 16 54.75 -39.03 27.36
C THR A 16 53.55 -39.60 26.61
N LEU A 17 52.82 -40.51 27.24
CA LEU A 17 51.50 -40.92 26.79
C LEU A 17 50.54 -39.76 27.07
N PHE A 18 50.08 -39.07 26.03
CA PHE A 18 48.99 -38.11 26.17
C PHE A 18 47.70 -38.89 26.42
N ALA A 19 47.20 -38.85 27.66
CA ALA A 19 45.90 -39.42 27.97
C ALA A 19 44.82 -38.65 27.19
N GLN A 20 44.12 -39.35 26.28
CA GLN A 20 43.03 -38.77 25.49
C GLN A 20 41.84 -38.34 26.37
N LEU A 21 41.69 -38.95 27.55
CA LEU A 21 40.68 -38.62 28.55
C LEU A 21 41.34 -38.46 29.92
N LYS A 22 41.12 -37.32 30.58
CA LYS A 22 41.69 -36.99 31.89
C LYS A 22 40.58 -36.74 32.90
N VAL A 23 40.62 -37.46 34.02
CA VAL A 23 39.72 -37.28 35.15
C VAL A 23 40.48 -36.61 36.30
N SER A 24 40.00 -35.45 36.76
CA SER A 24 40.60 -34.73 37.88
C SER A 24 40.16 -35.33 39.23
N ARG A 25 40.86 -34.96 40.32
CA ARG A 25 40.57 -35.47 41.68
C ARG A 25 39.17 -35.12 42.19
N ASP A 26 38.59 -34.03 41.69
CA ASP A 26 37.21 -33.58 41.98
C ASP A 26 36.17 -34.21 41.03
N GLY A 27 36.56 -35.21 40.23
CA GLY A 27 35.65 -36.02 39.41
C GLY A 27 35.27 -35.41 38.06
N LYS A 28 35.89 -34.29 37.65
CA LYS A 28 35.61 -33.66 36.36
C LYS A 28 36.39 -34.36 35.24
N VAL A 29 35.80 -34.38 34.04
CA VAL A 29 36.33 -35.10 32.87
C VAL A 29 36.73 -34.09 31.80
N SER A 30 37.90 -34.29 31.20
CA SER A 30 38.44 -33.40 30.17
C SER A 30 39.10 -34.17 29.03
N ILE A 31 38.95 -33.65 27.81
CA ILE A 31 39.52 -34.21 26.58
C ILE A 31 40.24 -33.09 25.82
N GLY A 32 41.48 -33.34 25.42
CA GLY A 32 42.23 -32.41 24.55
C GLY A 32 42.74 -31.13 25.22
N ILE A 33 42.83 -31.08 26.56
CA ILE A 33 43.37 -29.92 27.30
C ILE A 33 44.43 -30.33 28.32
N THR A 34 45.32 -29.40 28.66
CA THR A 34 46.37 -29.61 29.67
C THR A 34 46.01 -29.01 31.03
N GLN A 35 45.23 -27.92 31.03
CA GLN A 35 44.80 -27.21 32.24
C GLN A 35 43.81 -28.05 33.08
N ALA A 36 43.57 -27.63 34.32
CA ALA A 36 42.55 -28.24 35.16
C ALA A 36 41.14 -27.84 34.70
N PRO A 37 40.20 -28.78 34.55
CA PRO A 37 38.84 -28.47 34.14
C PRO A 37 38.08 -27.68 35.22
N VAL A 38 37.39 -26.62 34.78
CA VAL A 38 36.48 -25.81 35.60
C VAL A 38 35.08 -26.42 35.59
N SER A 39 34.57 -26.80 34.42
CA SER A 39 33.28 -27.47 34.22
C SER A 39 33.34 -28.99 34.44
N ASN A 40 32.19 -29.65 34.63
CA ASN A 40 32.14 -31.10 34.92
C ASN A 40 32.65 -31.97 33.75
N PHE A 41 32.33 -31.58 32.51
CA PHE A 41 32.81 -32.25 31.31
C PHE A 41 33.22 -31.23 30.25
N VAL A 42 34.45 -31.34 29.75
CA VAL A 42 34.98 -30.38 28.77
C VAL A 42 35.75 -31.02 27.62
N VAL A 43 35.64 -30.41 26.44
CA VAL A 43 36.42 -30.75 25.24
C VAL A 43 37.00 -29.46 24.65
N GLY A 44 38.32 -29.41 24.50
CA GLY A 44 39.03 -28.31 23.82
C GLY A 44 39.28 -27.04 24.65
N SER A 45 38.61 -26.88 25.81
CA SER A 45 38.78 -25.73 26.71
C SER A 45 38.63 -26.12 28.19
N PRO A 46 39.23 -25.40 29.16
CA PRO A 46 39.01 -25.65 30.59
C PRO A 46 37.55 -25.45 31.04
N GLY A 47 36.72 -24.78 30.23
CA GLY A 47 35.33 -24.46 30.54
C GLY A 47 35.17 -23.22 31.41
N TYR A 48 33.95 -22.97 31.89
CA TYR A 48 33.56 -21.74 32.58
C TYR A 48 32.86 -22.02 33.91
N PRO A 49 32.94 -21.10 34.88
CA PRO A 49 32.11 -21.14 36.08
C PRO A 49 30.62 -21.24 35.71
N HIS A 50 29.85 -22.01 36.49
CA HIS A 50 28.40 -22.22 36.32
C HIS A 50 27.95 -22.96 35.05
N ILE A 51 28.86 -23.29 34.13
CA ILE A 51 28.57 -24.15 32.98
C ILE A 51 29.04 -25.57 33.30
N ARG A 52 28.16 -26.56 33.10
CA ARG A 52 28.45 -27.96 33.46
C ARG A 52 29.17 -28.71 32.35
N ASN A 53 28.81 -28.48 31.09
CA ASN A 53 29.42 -29.14 29.93
C ASN A 53 29.87 -28.09 28.91
N VAL A 54 31.10 -28.17 28.42
CA VAL A 54 31.65 -27.22 27.44
C VAL A 54 32.33 -27.96 26.30
N PHE A 55 32.02 -27.58 25.07
CA PHE A 55 32.67 -28.08 23.86
C PHE A 55 33.16 -26.87 23.06
N GLU A 56 34.45 -26.78 22.77
CA GLU A 56 35.05 -25.72 21.97
C GLU A 56 35.95 -26.32 20.89
N SER A 57 35.89 -25.77 19.67
CA SER A 57 36.58 -26.27 18.47
C SER A 57 36.61 -25.18 17.39
N ASP A 58 37.61 -25.21 16.49
CA ASP A 58 37.84 -24.19 15.45
C ASP A 58 36.97 -24.36 14.18
N MET A 59 36.04 -25.33 14.16
CA MET A 59 35.18 -25.61 13.01
C MET A 59 33.77 -26.05 13.43
N VAL A 60 33.57 -27.37 13.54
CA VAL A 60 32.30 -27.98 13.94
C VAL A 60 32.47 -28.48 15.36
N THR A 61 31.83 -27.79 16.30
CA THR A 61 31.87 -28.16 17.71
C THR A 61 31.06 -29.43 17.99
N MET A 62 29.88 -29.56 17.37
CA MET A 62 28.99 -30.71 17.56
C MET A 62 28.29 -31.08 16.25
N PHE A 63 28.33 -32.37 15.89
CA PHE A 63 27.56 -32.95 14.79
C PHE A 63 26.69 -34.09 15.32
N ILE A 64 25.37 -33.96 15.19
CA ILE A 64 24.39 -34.95 15.65
C ILE A 64 23.59 -35.42 14.43
N ASN A 65 23.67 -36.71 14.12
CA ASN A 65 22.94 -37.31 13.01
C ASN A 65 22.05 -38.45 13.51
N GLY A 66 20.73 -38.25 13.44
CA GLY A 66 19.74 -39.26 13.80
C GLY A 66 19.26 -40.04 12.57
N HIS A 67 19.40 -41.36 12.57
CA HIS A 67 18.86 -42.22 11.52
C HIS A 67 17.44 -42.66 11.91
N GLY A 68 16.44 -42.24 11.14
CA GLY A 68 15.03 -42.54 11.40
C GLY A 68 14.70 -44.02 11.24
N LYS A 69 14.77 -44.79 12.33
CA LYS A 69 14.10 -46.10 12.48
C LYS A 69 13.51 -46.17 13.88
N SER A 70 12.28 -45.67 14.06
CA SER A 70 11.51 -45.97 15.27
C SER A 70 11.00 -47.42 15.16
N PRO A 71 11.32 -48.32 16.10
CA PRO A 71 10.75 -49.67 16.14
C PRO A 71 9.28 -49.68 16.59
N TYR A 72 8.75 -48.55 17.09
CA TYR A 72 7.36 -48.41 17.52
C TYR A 72 6.54 -47.78 16.41
N HIS A 73 5.65 -48.58 15.81
CA HIS A 73 4.70 -48.13 14.81
C HIS A 73 3.67 -47.18 15.45
N LEU A 74 3.43 -46.05 14.77
CA LEU A 74 2.29 -45.13 14.85
C LEU A 74 2.35 -43.88 15.75
N ASN A 75 3.15 -43.79 16.82
CA ASN A 75 3.03 -42.64 17.77
C ASN A 75 4.32 -41.89 18.18
N TYR A 76 5.50 -42.25 17.66
CA TYR A 76 6.77 -41.59 18.05
C TYR A 76 7.56 -41.07 16.85
N TRP A 77 8.08 -39.85 16.97
CA TRP A 77 8.93 -39.22 15.95
C TRP A 77 10.41 -39.48 16.23
N GLY A 78 11.18 -39.81 15.19
CA GLY A 78 12.63 -39.87 15.29
C GLY A 78 13.19 -38.48 15.61
N THR A 79 13.88 -38.34 16.75
CA THR A 79 14.39 -37.05 17.24
C THR A 79 15.89 -37.15 17.44
N ALA A 80 16.66 -36.31 16.75
CA ALA A 80 18.12 -36.28 16.88
C ALA A 80 18.60 -35.52 18.12
N LEU A 81 17.93 -34.41 18.45
CA LEU A 81 18.22 -33.59 19.63
C LEU A 81 16.90 -33.11 20.25
N MET A 82 16.71 -33.37 21.54
CA MET A 82 15.56 -32.88 22.30
C MET A 82 16.06 -32.05 23.48
N VAL A 83 15.68 -30.78 23.53
CA VAL A 83 15.98 -29.86 24.63
C VAL A 83 14.65 -29.43 25.25
N ARG A 84 14.52 -29.57 26.58
CA ARG A 84 13.33 -29.18 27.33
C ARG A 84 13.77 -28.51 28.62
N ASN A 85 13.09 -27.44 28.98
CA ASN A 85 13.21 -26.82 30.29
C ASN A 85 11.82 -26.66 30.90
N ALA A 86 11.70 -26.83 32.21
CA ALA A 86 10.46 -26.60 32.95
C ALA A 86 10.49 -25.16 33.49
N VAL A 87 9.37 -24.45 33.35
CA VAL A 87 9.28 -23.06 33.80
C VAL A 87 9.06 -23.02 35.31
N SER A 88 9.79 -22.17 36.03
CA SER A 88 9.55 -21.86 37.44
C SER A 88 8.74 -20.55 37.59
N SER A 89 7.98 -20.39 38.69
CA SER A 89 7.03 -19.27 38.84
C SER A 89 7.68 -17.88 38.88
N ASP A 90 8.98 -17.80 39.18
CA ASP A 90 9.64 -16.54 39.55
C ASP A 90 10.82 -16.18 38.62
N ARG A 91 11.08 -16.97 37.56
CA ARG A 91 12.23 -16.78 36.68
C ARG A 91 11.88 -17.01 35.22
N GLY A 92 12.61 -16.32 34.34
CA GLY A 92 12.61 -16.61 32.92
C GLY A 92 13.45 -17.84 32.62
N ASP A 93 12.90 -18.75 31.83
CA ASP A 93 13.55 -19.99 31.43
C ASP A 93 13.80 -19.98 29.92
N ILE A 94 15.03 -20.30 29.51
CA ILE A 94 15.43 -20.38 28.09
C ILE A 94 15.67 -21.84 27.76
N GLY A 95 15.03 -22.33 26.68
CA GLY A 95 15.26 -23.68 26.18
C GLY A 95 16.60 -23.79 25.44
N ILE A 96 16.79 -22.96 24.40
CA ILE A 96 18.01 -22.89 23.60
C ILE A 96 18.35 -21.40 23.43
N ASP A 97 19.57 -21.01 23.83
CA ASP A 97 20.14 -19.69 23.54
C ASP A 97 21.22 -19.86 22.47
N CYS A 98 21.01 -19.27 21.30
CA CYS A 98 21.93 -19.32 20.17
C CYS A 98 22.19 -17.91 19.64
N GLY A 99 23.46 -17.59 19.41
CA GLY A 99 23.86 -16.27 18.94
C GLY A 99 25.16 -16.33 18.16
N VAL A 100 25.22 -15.52 17.11
CA VAL A 100 26.45 -15.24 16.37
C VAL A 100 26.60 -13.73 16.36
N SER A 101 27.68 -13.23 16.95
CA SER A 101 27.92 -11.80 17.07
C SER A 101 29.39 -11.46 16.87
N SER A 102 29.64 -10.24 16.43
CA SER A 102 30.97 -9.62 16.39
C SER A 102 30.90 -8.34 17.22
N PRO A 103 31.92 -8.02 18.04
CA PRO A 103 31.93 -6.81 18.86
C PRO A 103 32.02 -5.53 18.02
N SER A 104 32.43 -5.64 16.76
CA SER A 104 32.52 -4.53 15.81
C SER A 104 31.87 -4.87 14.47
N SER A 105 31.32 -3.85 13.80
CA SER A 105 30.83 -3.98 12.43
C SER A 105 31.95 -4.35 11.47
N SER A 106 31.66 -5.23 10.51
CA SER A 106 32.58 -5.60 9.44
C SER A 106 31.90 -5.36 8.08
N ASN A 107 32.68 -4.92 7.11
CA ASN A 107 32.24 -4.77 5.71
C ASN A 107 32.21 -6.11 4.95
N SER A 108 32.55 -7.23 5.62
CA SER A 108 32.54 -8.57 5.04
C SER A 108 32.22 -9.63 6.09
N GLY A 109 31.56 -10.70 5.67
CA GLY A 109 31.15 -11.80 6.55
C GLY A 109 29.64 -11.89 6.69
N ARG A 110 29.16 -13.03 7.18
CA ARG A 110 27.73 -13.30 7.40
C ARG A 110 27.57 -13.97 8.75
N ALA A 111 26.74 -13.40 9.60
CA ALA A 111 26.32 -14.03 10.85
C ALA A 111 24.95 -14.66 10.63
N ILE A 112 24.84 -15.98 10.86
CA ILE A 112 23.58 -16.71 10.75
C ILE A 112 23.36 -17.42 12.07
N GLY A 113 22.31 -17.02 12.80
CA GLY A 113 21.99 -17.62 14.10
C GLY A 113 21.48 -19.06 13.98
N ILE A 114 20.42 -19.27 13.19
CA ILE A 114 19.79 -20.59 12.98
C ILE A 114 19.47 -20.76 11.50
N ILE A 115 19.73 -21.95 10.96
CA ILE A 115 19.24 -22.39 9.65
C ILE A 115 18.33 -23.60 9.86
N GLY A 116 17.04 -23.45 9.60
CA GLY A 116 16.07 -24.54 9.62
C GLY A 116 15.73 -25.00 8.20
N THR A 117 16.01 -26.27 7.90
CA THR A 117 15.75 -26.87 6.59
C THR A 117 14.96 -28.16 6.76
N ALA A 118 13.84 -28.28 6.05
CA ALA A 118 13.09 -29.54 5.90
C ALA A 118 12.79 -29.76 4.42
N SER A 119 12.94 -31.01 3.95
CA SER A 119 12.82 -31.32 2.53
C SER A 119 12.27 -32.72 2.27
N ASN A 120 11.45 -32.83 1.22
CA ASN A 120 11.07 -34.06 0.52
C ASN A 120 10.42 -35.17 1.37
N ALA A 121 9.64 -34.78 2.40
CA ALA A 121 8.67 -35.66 3.04
C ALA A 121 7.35 -35.67 2.22
N THR A 122 6.19 -35.79 2.87
CA THR A 122 4.87 -35.73 2.22
C THR A 122 4.60 -34.34 1.63
N PRO A 123 3.97 -34.21 0.43
CA PRO A 123 3.58 -32.92 -0.13
C PRO A 123 2.77 -32.07 0.87
N GLY A 124 3.22 -30.84 1.13
CA GLY A 124 2.61 -29.93 2.11
C GLY A 124 3.10 -30.07 3.55
N TYR A 125 3.85 -31.12 3.91
CA TYR A 125 4.29 -31.41 5.28
C TYR A 125 5.80 -31.30 5.45
N ASN A 126 6.37 -30.15 5.10
CA ASN A 126 7.80 -29.87 5.23
C ASN A 126 7.97 -28.52 5.94
N TYR A 127 8.42 -28.54 7.20
CA TYR A 127 8.55 -27.35 8.03
C TYR A 127 10.00 -27.16 8.44
N GLY A 128 10.68 -26.17 7.87
CA GLY A 128 12.07 -25.86 8.25
C GLY A 128 12.18 -25.33 9.69
N VAL A 129 11.22 -24.48 10.09
CA VAL A 129 11.07 -23.95 11.44
C VAL A 129 9.57 -23.94 11.78
N ILE A 130 9.22 -24.37 12.99
CA ILE A 130 7.85 -24.29 13.52
C ILE A 130 7.89 -23.65 14.91
N GLY A 131 7.26 -22.48 15.04
CA GLY A 131 7.02 -21.83 16.33
C GLY A 131 5.58 -22.09 16.76
N ASN A 132 5.37 -22.55 17.99
CA ASN A 132 4.05 -22.90 18.50
C ASN A 132 3.84 -22.32 19.89
N LEU A 133 2.81 -21.50 20.06
CA LEU A 133 2.31 -21.06 21.36
C LEU A 133 1.14 -21.96 21.75
N HIS A 134 1.33 -22.76 22.80
CA HIS A 134 0.30 -23.63 23.37
C HIS A 134 -0.11 -23.17 24.78
N GLY A 135 -1.30 -23.58 25.24
CA GLY A 135 -1.83 -23.23 26.56
C GLY A 135 -2.83 -22.06 26.52
N SER A 136 -3.21 -21.52 27.67
CA SER A 136 -4.23 -20.47 27.79
C SER A 136 -3.69 -19.03 27.74
N ASN A 137 -2.40 -18.83 28.05
CA ASN A 137 -1.81 -17.50 28.20
C ASN A 137 -1.48 -16.81 26.86
N ASN A 138 -1.44 -15.47 26.90
CA ASN A 138 -1.02 -14.62 25.78
C ASN A 138 0.46 -14.79 25.46
N GLY A 139 0.84 -14.52 24.22
CA GLY A 139 2.19 -14.66 23.72
C GLY A 139 2.23 -14.81 22.21
N THR A 140 3.36 -15.31 21.71
CA THR A 140 3.51 -15.65 20.30
C THR A 140 4.30 -16.93 20.06
N GLY A 141 4.02 -17.63 18.95
CA GLY A 141 4.82 -18.77 18.51
C GLY A 141 6.20 -18.35 17.99
N VAL A 142 6.27 -17.22 17.29
CA VAL A 142 7.52 -16.66 16.76
C VAL A 142 7.60 -15.17 17.08
N LEU A 143 8.60 -14.77 17.89
CA LEU A 143 8.87 -13.37 18.22
C LEU A 143 10.08 -12.89 17.40
N GLY A 144 9.88 -11.92 16.51
CA GLY A 144 10.96 -11.19 15.84
C GLY A 144 11.12 -9.80 16.44
N THR A 145 12.34 -9.39 16.77
CA THR A 145 12.61 -8.04 17.31
C THR A 145 13.89 -7.46 16.72
N ILE A 146 14.00 -6.14 16.73
CA ILE A 146 15.25 -5.40 16.51
C ILE A 146 15.81 -4.93 17.87
N GLY A 147 17.14 -4.99 18.03
CA GLY A 147 17.81 -4.60 19.27
C GLY A 147 18.03 -5.75 20.27
N THR A 148 18.11 -5.43 21.57
CA THR A 148 18.51 -6.36 22.64
C THR A 148 17.34 -6.88 23.48
N LEU A 149 16.11 -6.80 22.97
CA LEU A 149 14.91 -7.22 23.70
C LEU A 149 14.83 -8.74 23.79
N ARG A 150 14.88 -9.28 25.02
CA ARG A 150 14.76 -10.73 25.29
C ARG A 150 13.33 -11.18 25.58
N GLY A 151 12.40 -10.24 25.69
CA GLY A 151 10.97 -10.49 25.92
C GLY A 151 10.19 -9.18 25.93
N ILE A 152 8.92 -9.25 25.53
CA ILE A 152 7.98 -8.12 25.53
C ILE A 152 6.62 -8.62 26.02
N TYR A 153 5.84 -7.73 26.61
CA TYR A 153 4.44 -8.03 26.91
C TYR A 153 3.65 -8.09 25.59
N ILE A 154 2.88 -9.16 25.42
CA ILE A 154 2.03 -9.39 24.25
C ILE A 154 0.60 -9.53 24.77
N ASP A 155 -0.28 -8.66 24.28
CA ASP A 155 -1.66 -8.49 24.74
C ASP A 155 -2.66 -9.49 24.13
N GLY A 156 -2.16 -10.46 23.36
CA GLY A 156 -2.97 -11.48 22.70
C GLY A 156 -2.18 -12.74 22.36
N LYS A 157 -2.77 -13.60 21.52
CA LYS A 157 -2.15 -14.84 21.04
C LYS A 157 -1.90 -14.77 19.55
N TYR A 158 -0.63 -14.88 19.15
CA TYR A 158 -0.24 -14.72 17.76
C TYR A 158 0.64 -15.87 17.28
N ALA A 159 0.46 -16.32 16.04
CA ALA A 159 1.40 -17.26 15.42
C ALA A 159 2.80 -16.61 15.25
N GLY A 160 2.83 -15.32 14.90
CA GLY A 160 4.04 -14.51 14.87
C GLY A 160 3.76 -13.07 15.33
N TYR A 161 4.71 -12.49 16.07
CA TYR A 161 4.70 -11.09 16.50
C TYR A 161 6.05 -10.46 16.15
N PHE A 162 6.03 -9.31 15.49
CA PHE A 162 7.25 -8.64 15.03
C PHE A 162 7.30 -7.22 15.62
N ASN A 163 8.26 -6.98 16.50
CA ASN A 163 8.56 -5.65 17.02
C ASN A 163 9.66 -5.01 16.16
N GLY A 164 9.25 -4.31 15.12
CA GLY A 164 10.12 -3.66 14.13
C GLY A 164 9.55 -3.75 12.72
N ASN A 165 10.22 -3.09 11.78
CA ASN A 165 9.83 -3.10 10.37
C ASN A 165 10.00 -4.52 9.77
N VAL A 166 8.98 -4.99 9.04
CA VAL A 166 9.00 -6.28 8.34
C VAL A 166 9.08 -6.04 6.84
N LYS A 167 10.11 -6.58 6.17
CA LYS A 167 10.29 -6.51 4.72
C LYS A 167 10.10 -7.88 4.08
N VAL A 168 9.27 -7.93 3.04
CA VAL A 168 8.95 -9.17 2.31
C VAL A 168 9.15 -8.91 0.81
N THR A 169 9.90 -9.80 0.14
CA THR A 169 10.13 -9.74 -1.32
C THR A 169 9.03 -10.42 -2.14
N GLY A 170 8.16 -11.19 -1.48
CA GLY A 170 7.02 -11.89 -2.05
C GLY A 170 5.68 -11.31 -1.60
N THR A 171 4.63 -12.12 -1.77
CA THR A 171 3.24 -11.72 -1.43
C THR A 171 2.90 -12.06 0.01
N ILE A 172 2.26 -11.12 0.72
CA ILE A 172 1.56 -11.40 1.97
C ILE A 172 0.10 -11.71 1.62
N ILE A 173 -0.36 -12.92 1.96
CA ILE A 173 -1.74 -13.35 1.71
C ILE A 173 -2.49 -13.31 3.04
N GLY A 174 -3.45 -12.42 3.16
CA GLY A 174 -4.27 -12.25 4.35
C GLY A 174 -4.90 -10.86 4.41
N THR A 175 -5.73 -10.63 5.43
CA THR A 175 -6.29 -9.31 5.69
C THR A 175 -5.31 -8.49 6.52
N VAL A 176 -4.84 -7.38 5.97
CA VAL A 176 -4.02 -6.41 6.71
C VAL A 176 -4.95 -5.40 7.35
N THR A 177 -4.98 -5.37 8.68
CA THR A 177 -5.76 -4.39 9.45
C THR A 177 -4.79 -3.50 10.24
N GLY A 178 -5.13 -2.22 10.37
CA GLY A 178 -4.42 -1.26 11.21
C GLY A 178 -5.33 -0.79 12.34
N ASN A 179 -4.73 -0.52 13.51
CA ASN A 179 -5.47 0.06 14.64
C ASN A 179 -5.93 1.48 14.27
N SER A 180 -7.23 1.73 14.25
CA SER A 180 -7.81 3.01 13.84
C SER A 180 -8.83 3.57 14.85
N ASP A 181 -8.90 2.98 16.05
CA ASP A 181 -9.73 3.49 17.16
C ASP A 181 -9.31 4.92 17.51
N ILE A 182 -10.29 5.79 17.73
CA ILE A 182 -10.07 7.22 17.99
C ILE A 182 -9.18 7.47 19.21
N ARG A 183 -9.15 6.55 20.18
CA ARG A 183 -8.30 6.63 21.38
C ARG A 183 -6.81 6.49 21.07
N TYR A 184 -6.44 5.93 19.92
CA TYR A 184 -5.05 5.87 19.45
C TYR A 184 -4.62 7.11 18.65
N LYS A 185 -5.50 8.11 18.49
CA LYS A 185 -5.27 9.27 17.63
C LYS A 185 -5.21 10.55 18.44
N GLN A 186 -4.41 11.50 17.97
CA GLN A 186 -4.28 12.86 18.52
C GLN A 186 -4.29 13.85 17.35
N ASN A 187 -4.58 15.13 17.63
CA ASN A 187 -4.63 16.20 16.62
C ASN A 187 -5.59 15.86 15.45
N ILE A 188 -6.80 15.44 15.79
CA ILE A 188 -7.80 15.00 14.81
C ILE A 188 -8.46 16.22 14.19
N GLU A 189 -8.23 16.42 12.88
CA GLU A 189 -8.83 17.48 12.08
C GLU A 189 -9.64 16.89 10.92
N GLU A 190 -10.71 17.58 10.51
CA GLU A 190 -11.49 17.17 9.35
C GLU A 190 -10.76 17.54 8.06
N ILE A 191 -10.54 16.55 7.19
CA ILE A 191 -9.91 16.74 5.89
C ILE A 191 -10.83 17.62 5.02
N GLY A 192 -10.32 18.78 4.58
CA GLY A 192 -11.10 19.72 3.75
C GLY A 192 -11.81 20.85 4.51
N SER A 193 -11.65 20.94 5.83
CA SER A 193 -12.32 21.97 6.67
C SER A 193 -11.78 23.40 6.52
N ASN A 194 -10.69 23.62 5.78
CA ASN A 194 -10.14 24.96 5.51
C ASN A 194 -10.67 25.59 4.20
N GLY A 195 -11.85 25.19 3.74
CA GLY A 195 -12.34 25.52 2.39
C GLY A 195 -13.80 25.96 2.29
N ILE A 196 -14.42 26.49 3.34
CA ILE A 196 -15.63 27.31 3.13
C ILE A 196 -15.14 28.66 2.61
N VAL A 197 -15.09 28.79 1.29
CA VAL A 197 -15.13 30.03 0.51
C VAL A 197 -14.33 31.18 1.15
N SER A 198 -13.05 31.32 0.78
CA SER A 198 -12.48 32.67 0.84
C SER A 198 -13.28 33.52 -0.14
N ALA A 199 -14.16 34.38 0.37
CA ALA A 199 -14.85 35.40 -0.40
C ALA A 199 -13.89 36.44 -1.03
N LEU A 200 -12.57 36.14 -1.06
CA LEU A 200 -11.46 37.03 -1.38
C LEU A 200 -10.30 36.29 -2.12
N GLY A 201 -10.61 35.38 -3.05
CA GLY A 201 -9.78 35.20 -4.24
C GLY A 201 -8.39 34.56 -4.10
N LYS A 202 -8.23 33.49 -3.30
CA LYS A 202 -7.13 32.53 -3.52
C LYS A 202 -7.68 31.10 -3.60
N PRO A 203 -7.39 30.34 -4.68
CA PRO A 203 -7.81 28.94 -4.76
C PRO A 203 -6.95 28.12 -3.79
N GLN A 204 -7.51 27.78 -2.63
CA GLN A 204 -7.01 26.63 -1.89
C GLN A 204 -7.51 25.40 -2.63
N TYR A 205 -6.61 24.70 -3.33
CA TYR A 205 -6.95 23.51 -4.11
C TYR A 205 -7.72 22.52 -3.24
N SER A 206 -8.91 22.14 -3.71
CA SER A 206 -9.75 21.15 -3.05
C SER A 206 -9.05 19.78 -3.05
N VAL A 207 -9.45 18.87 -2.16
CA VAL A 207 -8.90 17.50 -2.17
C VAL A 207 -9.18 16.85 -3.51
N LEU A 208 -10.34 17.12 -4.10
CA LEU A 208 -10.72 16.72 -5.45
C LEU A 208 -9.71 17.18 -6.49
N ASP A 209 -9.34 18.47 -6.55
CA ASP A 209 -8.37 18.98 -7.53
C ASP A 209 -7.03 18.25 -7.43
N LYS A 210 -6.54 18.05 -6.21
CA LYS A 210 -5.28 17.35 -5.96
C LYS A 210 -5.34 15.89 -6.41
N ILE A 211 -6.44 15.19 -6.10
CA ILE A 211 -6.64 13.80 -6.50
C ILE A 211 -6.79 13.68 -8.02
N THR A 212 -7.53 14.59 -8.66
CA THR A 212 -7.71 14.61 -10.12
C THR A 212 -6.42 14.97 -10.86
N ALA A 213 -5.51 15.72 -10.23
CA ALA A 213 -4.18 16.00 -10.78
C ALA A 213 -3.23 14.78 -10.75
N LEU A 214 -3.54 13.73 -9.98
CA LEU A 214 -2.75 12.51 -9.96
C LEU A 214 -2.89 11.75 -11.29
N ARG A 215 -1.78 11.22 -11.77
CA ARG A 215 -1.72 10.43 -13.00
C ARG A 215 -1.54 8.94 -12.70
N PRO A 216 -2.59 8.11 -12.84
CA PRO A 216 -2.43 6.67 -12.80
C PRO A 216 -1.53 6.19 -13.93
N ILE A 217 -0.58 5.32 -13.60
CA ILE A 217 0.34 4.70 -14.55
C ILE A 217 0.17 3.19 -14.51
N SER A 218 0.46 2.56 -15.66
CA SER A 218 0.56 1.11 -15.75
C SER A 218 2.01 0.72 -16.02
N TYR A 219 2.53 -0.29 -15.32
CA TYR A 219 3.95 -0.65 -15.38
C TYR A 219 4.18 -2.15 -15.17
N ASN A 220 5.39 -2.59 -15.52
CA ASN A 220 5.95 -3.88 -15.13
C ASN A 220 7.18 -3.60 -14.26
N TYR A 221 7.45 -4.46 -13.28
CA TYR A 221 8.65 -4.33 -12.47
C TYR A 221 9.90 -4.60 -13.32
N LYS A 222 11.01 -3.94 -12.97
CA LYS A 222 12.35 -4.21 -13.49
C LYS A 222 13.16 -4.92 -12.42
N GLN A 223 14.01 -5.88 -12.82
CA GLN A 223 14.87 -6.58 -11.88
C GLN A 223 15.83 -5.59 -11.20
N VAL A 224 16.02 -5.76 -9.90
CA VAL A 224 17.04 -5.04 -9.14
C VAL A 224 18.17 -6.03 -8.86
N TYR A 225 19.37 -5.67 -9.28
CA TYR A 225 20.57 -6.46 -9.05
C TYR A 225 21.31 -5.89 -7.87
N PHE A 226 21.84 -6.77 -7.03
CA PHE A 226 22.84 -6.38 -6.05
C PHE A 226 24.19 -6.97 -6.45
N GLU A 227 25.24 -6.20 -6.21
CA GLU A 227 26.60 -6.67 -6.34
C GLU A 227 26.97 -7.33 -5.01
N PRO A 228 27.18 -8.66 -4.97
CA PRO A 228 27.67 -9.30 -3.76
C PRO A 228 29.07 -8.76 -3.46
N GLN A 229 29.30 -8.27 -2.24
CA GLN A 229 30.64 -8.09 -1.70
C GLN A 229 31.29 -9.47 -1.58
N SER A 230 31.93 -9.92 -2.66
CA SER A 230 32.61 -11.20 -2.76
C SER A 230 34.03 -10.95 -3.26
N ASP A 231 35.00 -11.51 -2.55
CA ASP A 231 36.43 -11.49 -2.88
C ASP A 231 36.80 -12.50 -3.98
N THR A 232 35.90 -12.71 -4.95
CA THR A 232 36.14 -13.60 -6.08
C THR A 232 35.70 -12.90 -7.36
N LEU A 233 36.57 -12.94 -8.37
CA LEU A 233 36.42 -12.37 -9.73
C LEU A 233 35.20 -12.88 -10.52
N ARG A 234 34.24 -13.54 -9.87
CA ARG A 234 32.97 -14.03 -10.41
C ARG A 234 31.78 -13.38 -9.68
N SER A 235 31.83 -12.07 -9.48
CA SER A 235 30.67 -11.26 -9.09
C SER A 235 29.67 -11.20 -10.25
N SER A 236 29.04 -12.32 -10.58
CA SER A 236 27.86 -12.31 -11.44
C SER A 236 26.74 -11.64 -10.67
N ARG A 237 26.30 -10.46 -11.15
CA ARG A 237 25.12 -9.74 -10.65
C ARG A 237 24.00 -10.71 -10.31
N ARG A 238 23.56 -10.72 -9.06
CA ARG A 238 22.45 -11.59 -8.63
C ARG A 238 21.19 -10.75 -8.56
N GLY A 239 20.14 -11.21 -9.26
CA GLY A 239 18.81 -10.62 -9.16
C GLY A 239 18.25 -10.83 -7.75
N LEU A 240 17.60 -9.80 -7.20
CA LEU A 240 16.94 -9.87 -5.90
C LEU A 240 15.67 -10.73 -5.93
N PHE A 241 15.01 -10.78 -7.07
CA PHE A 241 13.73 -11.45 -7.25
C PHE A 241 13.80 -12.55 -8.31
N ASP A 242 12.89 -13.52 -8.26
CA ASP A 242 12.71 -14.48 -9.34
C ASP A 242 11.99 -13.80 -10.52
N GLU A 243 12.69 -13.65 -11.66
CA GLU A 243 12.17 -13.04 -12.88
C GLU A 243 10.99 -13.82 -13.48
N ARG A 244 10.84 -15.10 -13.14
CA ARG A 244 9.70 -15.93 -13.58
C ARG A 244 8.43 -15.68 -12.78
N SER A 245 8.53 -14.96 -11.66
CA SER A 245 7.42 -14.68 -10.77
C SER A 245 6.34 -13.81 -11.45
N LEU A 246 5.12 -13.88 -10.93
CA LEU A 246 4.00 -13.07 -11.42
C LEU A 246 4.23 -11.56 -11.24
N MET A 247 5.15 -11.17 -10.35
CA MET A 247 5.56 -9.78 -10.14
C MET A 247 6.07 -9.15 -11.44
N PHE A 248 6.89 -9.85 -12.23
CA PHE A 248 7.41 -9.30 -13.49
C PHE A 248 6.45 -9.51 -14.67
N ARG A 249 5.73 -10.63 -14.67
CA ARG A 249 4.91 -11.06 -15.80
C ARG A 249 3.55 -10.35 -15.88
N LYS A 250 2.99 -9.90 -14.75
CA LYS A 250 1.71 -9.19 -14.74
C LYS A 250 1.92 -7.69 -14.90
N LYS A 251 0.96 -7.04 -15.58
CA LYS A 251 0.86 -5.59 -15.64
C LYS A 251 0.30 -5.07 -14.31
N HIS A 252 0.97 -4.09 -13.74
CA HIS A 252 0.60 -3.42 -12.50
C HIS A 252 0.06 -2.03 -12.79
N PHE A 253 -0.67 -1.48 -11.82
CA PHE A 253 -1.22 -0.14 -11.88
C PHE A 253 -0.91 0.57 -10.57
N GLY A 254 -0.64 1.86 -10.63
CA GLY A 254 -0.31 2.64 -9.45
C GLY A 254 0.05 4.08 -9.80
N LEU A 255 0.79 4.71 -8.89
CA LEU A 255 1.26 6.08 -8.99
C LEU A 255 2.79 6.11 -8.95
N ALA A 256 3.39 7.09 -9.63
CA ALA A 256 4.81 7.38 -9.46
C ALA A 256 5.02 8.12 -8.13
N ALA A 257 5.85 7.56 -7.26
CA ALA A 257 6.11 8.12 -5.93
C ALA A 257 6.61 9.57 -5.99
N GLN A 258 7.44 9.91 -6.99
CA GLN A 258 8.00 11.24 -7.20
C GLN A 258 6.95 12.28 -7.61
N GLU A 259 5.90 11.86 -8.32
CA GLU A 259 4.79 12.74 -8.68
C GLU A 259 3.87 12.93 -7.48
N LEU A 260 3.56 11.84 -6.77
CA LEU A 260 2.72 11.88 -5.58
C LEU A 260 3.36 12.74 -4.47
N GLN A 261 4.67 12.62 -4.25
CA GLN A 261 5.38 13.36 -3.20
C GLN A 261 5.25 14.88 -3.34
N LYS A 262 5.09 15.41 -4.56
CA LYS A 262 4.90 16.85 -4.79
C LYS A 262 3.54 17.35 -4.34
N ILE A 263 2.54 16.45 -4.27
CA ILE A 263 1.14 16.79 -3.95
C ILE A 263 0.79 16.37 -2.52
N TYR A 264 1.21 15.17 -2.12
CA TYR A 264 0.99 14.53 -0.82
C TYR A 264 2.30 13.89 -0.32
N PRO A 265 3.28 14.69 0.14
CA PRO A 265 4.56 14.18 0.64
C PRO A 265 4.41 13.18 1.80
N GLU A 266 3.38 13.33 2.62
CA GLU A 266 3.08 12.47 3.78
C GLU A 266 2.74 11.02 3.41
N LEU A 267 2.34 10.77 2.14
CA LEU A 267 2.02 9.43 1.65
C LEU A 267 3.26 8.69 1.10
N VAL A 268 4.41 9.35 1.05
CA VAL A 268 5.63 8.85 0.41
C VAL A 268 6.75 8.71 1.43
N TYR A 269 7.32 7.52 1.50
CA TYR A 269 8.37 7.17 2.46
C TYR A 269 9.65 6.82 1.72
N GLU A 270 10.79 7.35 2.17
CA GLU A 270 12.12 6.99 1.68
C GLU A 270 12.63 5.75 2.43
N GLU A 271 13.01 4.71 1.69
CA GLU A 271 13.63 3.50 2.22
C GLU A 271 15.14 3.68 2.41
N ASP A 272 15.76 2.84 3.24
CA ASP A 272 17.21 2.86 3.54
C ASP A 272 18.12 2.75 2.29
N ASN A 273 17.57 2.28 1.17
CA ASN A 273 18.26 2.13 -0.10
C ASN A 273 18.06 3.34 -1.04
N GLY A 274 17.40 4.41 -0.58
CA GLY A 274 17.09 5.64 -1.33
C GLY A 274 15.91 5.52 -2.29
N TYR A 275 15.21 4.38 -2.35
CA TYR A 275 13.98 4.27 -3.13
C TYR A 275 12.79 4.84 -2.36
N LEU A 276 11.79 5.33 -3.10
CA LEU A 276 10.55 5.85 -2.54
C LEU A 276 9.44 4.78 -2.59
N SER A 277 8.67 4.68 -1.51
CA SER A 277 7.50 3.81 -1.37
C SER A 277 6.25 4.65 -1.09
N VAL A 278 5.06 4.10 -1.40
CA VAL A 278 3.78 4.82 -1.30
C VAL A 278 2.81 4.07 -0.40
N ASN A 279 2.19 4.78 0.56
CA ASN A 279 1.08 4.26 1.35
C ASN A 279 -0.25 4.43 0.61
N TYR A 280 -0.60 3.45 -0.23
CA TYR A 280 -1.86 3.46 -0.97
C TYR A 280 -3.11 3.36 -0.09
N ILE A 281 -3.01 2.82 1.12
CA ILE A 281 -4.16 2.65 2.03
C ILE A 281 -4.67 4.02 2.49
N GLU A 282 -3.76 4.97 2.74
CA GLU A 282 -4.11 6.32 3.15
C GLU A 282 -4.65 7.21 2.02
N ILE A 283 -4.58 6.76 0.76
CA ILE A 283 -5.28 7.43 -0.35
C ILE A 283 -6.80 7.25 -0.24
N ILE A 284 -7.27 6.15 0.35
CA ILE A 284 -8.70 5.82 0.49
C ILE A 284 -9.50 6.94 1.18
N PRO A 285 -9.12 7.45 2.38
CA PRO A 285 -9.84 8.57 3.01
C PRO A 285 -9.81 9.85 2.17
N LEU A 286 -8.75 10.13 1.41
CA LEU A 286 -8.68 11.26 0.49
C LEU A 286 -9.67 11.09 -0.68
N LEU A 287 -9.81 9.88 -1.21
CA LEU A 287 -10.81 9.57 -2.23
C LEU A 287 -12.23 9.76 -1.69
N ILE A 288 -12.51 9.32 -0.47
CA ILE A 288 -13.81 9.56 0.19
C ILE A 288 -14.09 11.06 0.26
N GLN A 289 -13.11 11.87 0.66
CA GLN A 289 -13.26 13.32 0.73
C GLN A 289 -13.48 13.94 -0.66
N SER A 290 -12.74 13.51 -1.70
CA SER A 290 -12.97 13.98 -3.08
C SER A 290 -14.37 13.64 -3.61
N ILE A 291 -14.93 12.49 -3.23
CA ILE A 291 -16.30 12.09 -3.62
C ILE A 291 -17.33 12.98 -2.93
N LYS A 292 -17.11 13.36 -1.66
CA LYS A 292 -17.97 14.33 -0.96
C LYS A 292 -17.94 15.70 -1.62
N GLU A 293 -16.75 16.20 -1.95
CA GLU A 293 -16.58 17.48 -2.66
C GLU A 293 -17.24 17.45 -4.05
N LEU A 294 -17.03 16.37 -4.80
CA LEU A 294 -17.68 16.16 -6.10
C LEU A 294 -19.21 16.14 -5.98
N LYS A 295 -19.75 15.45 -4.97
CA LYS A 295 -21.19 15.42 -4.70
C LYS A 295 -21.73 16.80 -4.38
N ALA A 296 -21.04 17.58 -3.55
CA ALA A 296 -21.44 18.95 -3.22
C ALA A 296 -21.48 19.85 -4.46
N GLU A 297 -20.52 19.70 -5.38
CA GLU A 297 -20.51 20.44 -6.64
C GLU A 297 -21.68 20.04 -7.55
N VAL A 298 -22.00 18.75 -7.65
CA VAL A 298 -23.18 18.26 -8.39
C VAL A 298 -24.49 18.81 -7.79
N ASP A 299 -24.61 18.83 -6.46
CA ASP A 299 -25.77 19.38 -5.76
C ASP A 299 -25.91 20.90 -5.97
N ARG A 300 -24.78 21.62 -6.03
CA ARG A 300 -24.73 23.05 -6.36
C ARG A 300 -25.17 23.33 -7.79
N LEU A 301 -24.66 22.58 -8.77
CA LEU A 301 -25.00 22.72 -10.19
C LEU A 301 -26.46 22.39 -10.47
N SER A 302 -26.99 21.33 -9.85
CA SER A 302 -28.40 20.96 -9.99
C SER A 302 -29.33 22.01 -9.37
N SER A 303 -29.01 22.53 -8.18
CA SER A 303 -29.76 23.60 -7.52
C SER A 303 -29.72 24.92 -8.31
N GLY A 304 -28.55 25.26 -8.87
CA GLY A 304 -28.40 26.43 -9.77
C GLY A 304 -29.26 26.29 -11.03
N SER A 305 -29.32 25.10 -11.60
CA SER A 305 -30.19 24.80 -12.76
C SER A 305 -31.68 24.94 -12.43
N ILE A 306 -32.10 24.56 -11.22
CA ILE A 306 -33.48 24.76 -10.74
C ILE A 306 -33.77 26.27 -10.57
N ARG A 307 -32.83 27.02 -9.99
CA ARG A 307 -32.96 28.49 -9.82
C ARG A 307 -33.01 29.24 -11.15
N LEU A 308 -32.21 28.83 -12.13
CA LEU A 308 -32.25 29.38 -13.50
C LEU A 308 -33.60 29.07 -14.16
N LYS A 309 -34.11 27.84 -14.04
CA LYS A 309 -35.44 27.48 -14.55
C LYS A 309 -36.55 28.27 -13.86
N SER A 310 -36.48 28.45 -12.54
CA SER A 310 -37.48 29.24 -11.80
C SER A 310 -37.40 30.73 -12.11
N ALA A 311 -36.20 31.30 -12.26
CA ALA A 311 -36.02 32.70 -12.69
C ALA A 311 -36.46 32.93 -14.15
N MET A 312 -36.33 31.93 -15.02
CA MET A 312 -36.89 31.95 -16.38
C MET A 312 -38.42 31.78 -16.42
N SER A 313 -39.05 31.40 -15.30
CA SER A 313 -40.51 31.21 -15.21
C SER A 313 -41.20 32.16 -14.22
N SER A 314 -40.43 33.06 -13.59
CA SER A 314 -40.93 33.94 -12.52
C SER A 314 -40.33 35.34 -12.67
N ASP A 315 -40.66 36.04 -13.76
CA ASP A 315 -40.93 37.47 -13.72
C ASP A 315 -41.58 37.93 -15.04
N GLU A 316 -42.71 38.64 -14.89
CA GLU A 316 -43.46 39.40 -15.92
C GLU A 316 -44.65 38.79 -16.69
N ILE A 317 -45.34 37.75 -16.20
CA ILE A 317 -46.66 37.34 -16.74
C ILE A 317 -47.82 38.00 -15.99
N ALA A 318 -47.88 39.34 -15.99
CA ALA A 318 -49.02 40.04 -15.39
C ALA A 318 -49.64 41.16 -16.24
N ASN A 319 -49.18 41.41 -17.48
CA ASN A 319 -49.85 42.41 -18.34
C ASN A 319 -49.84 42.13 -19.86
N VAL A 320 -49.44 40.94 -20.31
CA VAL A 320 -49.54 40.52 -21.73
C VAL A 320 -50.29 39.20 -21.85
N SER A 321 -51.37 39.03 -21.08
CA SER A 321 -52.06 37.74 -20.91
C SER A 321 -52.78 37.19 -22.15
N ASN A 322 -52.90 37.97 -23.23
CA ASN A 322 -53.63 37.56 -24.45
C ASN A 322 -52.81 37.67 -25.75
N ALA A 323 -51.52 38.03 -25.70
CA ALA A 323 -50.69 37.99 -26.90
C ALA A 323 -50.19 36.56 -27.15
N MET A 324 -50.28 36.08 -28.38
CA MET A 324 -49.85 34.73 -28.77
C MET A 324 -49.08 34.75 -30.08
N LEU A 325 -48.03 33.93 -30.17
CA LEU A 325 -47.26 33.71 -31.40
C LEU A 325 -47.50 32.29 -31.91
N TYR A 326 -47.92 32.16 -33.16
CA TYR A 326 -48.16 30.86 -33.77
C TYR A 326 -46.94 30.35 -34.54
N GLN A 327 -46.93 29.04 -34.78
CA GLN A 327 -45.92 28.42 -35.63
C GLN A 327 -46.08 28.88 -37.08
N ASN A 328 -44.97 29.24 -37.71
CA ASN A 328 -44.96 29.69 -39.10
C ASN A 328 -45.45 28.56 -40.03
N THR A 329 -46.21 28.93 -41.05
CA THR A 329 -46.82 27.98 -41.98
C THR A 329 -46.51 28.40 -43.44
N PRO A 330 -45.86 27.54 -44.25
CA PRO A 330 -45.33 26.21 -43.91
C PRO A 330 -44.03 26.28 -43.09
N ASN A 331 -43.71 25.19 -42.39
CA ASN A 331 -42.41 24.97 -41.75
C ASN A 331 -42.06 23.47 -41.81
N PRO A 332 -41.04 23.04 -42.56
CA PRO A 332 -40.08 23.87 -43.32
C PRO A 332 -40.70 24.65 -44.50
N PHE A 333 -40.04 25.73 -44.95
CA PHE A 333 -40.43 26.52 -46.12
C PHE A 333 -39.25 26.74 -47.07
N THR A 334 -39.52 27.04 -48.34
CA THR A 334 -38.50 27.31 -49.38
C THR A 334 -38.51 28.77 -49.86
N ASP A 335 -39.69 29.29 -50.21
CA ASP A 335 -39.81 30.64 -50.79
C ASP A 335 -40.28 31.66 -49.75
N HIS A 336 -41.42 31.41 -49.11
CA HIS A 336 -42.00 32.29 -48.10
C HIS A 336 -42.72 31.50 -47.02
N THR A 337 -42.91 32.11 -45.86
CA THR A 337 -43.70 31.54 -44.76
C THR A 337 -44.54 32.61 -44.09
N GLU A 338 -45.72 32.24 -43.62
CA GLU A 338 -46.60 33.13 -42.87
C GLU A 338 -46.40 32.92 -41.36
N ILE A 339 -46.06 33.99 -40.64
CA ILE A 339 -46.00 34.01 -39.18
C ILE A 339 -47.27 34.69 -38.67
N ARG A 340 -48.16 33.91 -38.04
CA ARG A 340 -49.39 34.42 -37.44
C ARG A 340 -49.16 34.79 -35.97
N PHE A 341 -49.84 35.82 -35.50
CA PHE A 341 -49.80 36.26 -34.10
C PHE A 341 -51.13 36.92 -33.71
N SER A 342 -51.39 36.97 -32.41
CA SER A 342 -52.52 37.66 -31.79
C SER A 342 -51.97 38.72 -30.84
N LEU A 343 -52.46 39.96 -30.95
CA LEU A 343 -52.08 41.07 -30.09
C LEU A 343 -53.34 41.67 -29.45
N PRO A 344 -53.32 42.01 -28.15
CA PRO A 344 -54.39 42.79 -27.53
C PRO A 344 -54.49 44.21 -28.14
N GLU A 345 -55.70 44.78 -28.20
CA GLU A 345 -55.95 46.12 -28.77
C GLU A 345 -55.20 47.27 -28.06
N ASN A 346 -54.70 47.02 -26.85
CA ASN A 346 -54.01 48.01 -26.02
C ASN A 346 -52.48 48.08 -26.29
N VAL A 347 -51.96 47.33 -27.26
CA VAL A 347 -50.53 47.33 -27.61
C VAL A 347 -50.24 48.44 -28.62
N GLY A 348 -49.42 49.42 -28.22
CA GLY A 348 -48.99 50.55 -29.04
C GLY A 348 -47.76 50.26 -29.89
N SER A 349 -46.90 49.30 -29.49
CA SER A 349 -45.73 48.89 -30.26
C SER A 349 -45.49 47.38 -30.21
N ALA A 350 -45.31 46.76 -31.38
CA ALA A 350 -44.95 45.35 -31.50
C ALA A 350 -43.99 45.10 -32.68
N SER A 351 -43.15 44.07 -32.56
CA SER A 351 -42.25 43.64 -33.65
C SER A 351 -41.95 42.15 -33.60
N ILE A 352 -41.73 41.55 -34.77
CA ILE A 352 -41.13 40.22 -34.91
C ILE A 352 -39.63 40.40 -35.15
N CYS A 353 -38.81 39.85 -34.27
CA CYS A 353 -37.36 39.81 -34.43
C CYS A 353 -36.93 38.40 -34.83
N ILE A 354 -36.06 38.30 -35.83
CA ILE A 354 -35.56 37.03 -36.35
C ILE A 354 -34.07 36.93 -36.01
N PHE A 355 -33.66 35.77 -35.49
CA PHE A 355 -32.30 35.49 -35.04
C PHE A 355 -31.74 34.24 -35.72
N ASN A 356 -30.44 34.24 -35.98
CA ASN A 356 -29.71 33.03 -36.33
C ASN A 356 -29.41 32.17 -35.09
N MET A 357 -28.86 30.96 -35.29
CA MET A 357 -28.50 30.05 -34.17
C MET A 357 -27.35 30.56 -33.29
N GLN A 358 -26.62 31.59 -33.73
CA GLN A 358 -25.58 32.28 -32.95
C GLN A 358 -26.15 33.43 -32.10
N GLY A 359 -27.46 33.71 -32.20
CA GLY A 359 -28.14 34.76 -31.44
C GLY A 359 -28.05 36.16 -32.06
N HIS A 360 -27.47 36.32 -33.26
CA HIS A 360 -27.47 37.59 -33.96
C HIS A 360 -28.85 37.85 -34.59
N MET A 361 -29.36 39.07 -34.40
CA MET A 361 -30.59 39.53 -35.04
C MET A 361 -30.35 39.76 -36.53
N VAL A 362 -31.02 38.99 -37.37
CA VAL A 362 -30.88 39.03 -38.84
C VAL A 362 -31.95 39.89 -39.51
N ASN A 363 -33.11 40.06 -38.87
CA ASN A 363 -34.18 40.91 -39.38
C ASN A 363 -35.13 41.34 -38.25
N GLN A 364 -35.75 42.52 -38.38
CA GLN A 364 -36.75 43.04 -37.46
C GLN A 364 -37.90 43.65 -38.27
N ILE A 365 -39.12 43.20 -38.00
CA ILE A 365 -40.33 43.62 -38.71
C ILE A 365 -41.28 44.25 -37.70
N SER A 366 -41.53 45.55 -37.83
CA SER A 366 -42.52 46.26 -37.01
C SER A 366 -43.93 45.83 -37.39
N ILE A 367 -44.77 45.57 -36.38
CA ILE A 367 -46.15 45.13 -36.52
C ILE A 367 -47.07 46.32 -36.25
N ASN A 368 -48.06 46.53 -37.13
CA ASN A 368 -49.15 47.46 -36.89
C ASN A 368 -50.26 46.77 -36.07
N SER A 369 -50.96 47.52 -35.21
CA SER A 369 -51.99 47.03 -34.27
C SER A 369 -53.15 46.25 -34.90
N HIS A 370 -53.32 46.30 -36.23
CA HIS A 370 -54.39 45.62 -36.97
C HIS A 370 -53.91 44.38 -37.75
N GLN A 371 -52.61 44.08 -37.72
CA GLN A 371 -52.05 42.90 -38.39
C GLN A 371 -52.16 41.67 -37.49
N HIS A 372 -52.48 40.53 -38.10
CA HIS A 372 -52.56 39.24 -37.42
C HIS A 372 -51.57 38.22 -38.01
N SER A 373 -50.87 38.61 -39.07
CA SER A 373 -49.80 37.84 -39.67
C SER A 373 -48.83 38.72 -40.45
N ILE A 374 -47.64 38.18 -40.68
CA ILE A 374 -46.66 38.71 -41.60
C ILE A 374 -46.17 37.61 -42.53
N ILE A 375 -45.89 37.99 -43.78
CA ILE A 375 -45.24 37.11 -44.75
C ILE A 375 -43.75 37.39 -44.69
N LEU A 376 -42.97 36.36 -44.38
CA LEU A 376 -41.52 36.40 -44.41
C LEU A 376 -41.04 35.79 -45.73
N ASP A 377 -40.30 36.60 -46.50
CA ASP A 377 -39.63 36.17 -47.72
C ASP A 377 -38.27 35.52 -47.40
N GLY A 378 -38.14 34.24 -47.76
CA GLY A 378 -36.95 33.43 -47.57
C GLY A 378 -35.76 33.87 -48.40
N LEU A 379 -35.95 34.61 -49.51
CA LEU A 379 -34.85 35.09 -50.37
C LEU A 379 -33.88 36.04 -49.65
N LYS A 380 -34.34 36.67 -48.56
CA LYS A 380 -33.54 37.58 -47.74
C LYS A 380 -32.72 36.84 -46.67
N LEU A 381 -32.89 35.53 -46.54
CA LEU A 381 -32.25 34.68 -45.54
C LEU A 381 -31.55 33.50 -46.23
N GLY A 382 -30.40 33.06 -45.72
CA GLY A 382 -29.77 31.83 -46.22
C GLY A 382 -30.50 30.57 -45.74
N PRO A 383 -30.46 29.43 -46.44
CA PRO A 383 -31.00 28.17 -45.93
C PRO A 383 -30.41 27.83 -44.54
N GLY A 384 -31.26 27.46 -43.59
CA GLY A 384 -30.84 27.25 -42.21
C GLY A 384 -31.97 27.27 -41.20
N MET A 385 -31.60 27.07 -39.93
CA MET A 385 -32.52 27.19 -38.79
C MET A 385 -32.48 28.60 -38.23
N TYR A 386 -33.66 29.15 -37.95
CA TYR A 386 -33.82 30.48 -37.36
C TYR A 386 -34.80 30.42 -36.19
N LEU A 387 -34.62 31.35 -35.26
CA LEU A 387 -35.60 31.64 -34.22
C LEU A 387 -36.30 32.96 -34.56
N TYR A 388 -37.60 33.05 -34.31
CA TYR A 388 -38.32 34.30 -34.40
C TYR A 388 -39.11 34.55 -33.11
N SER A 389 -39.09 35.79 -32.67
CA SER A 389 -39.60 36.23 -31.37
C SER A 389 -40.57 37.37 -31.55
N LEU A 390 -41.74 37.30 -30.91
CA LEU A 390 -42.68 38.41 -30.83
C LEU A 390 -42.34 39.26 -29.62
N ILE A 391 -42.09 40.55 -29.86
CA ILE A 391 -41.82 41.54 -28.82
C ILE A 391 -42.95 42.57 -28.85
N ALA A 392 -43.67 42.74 -27.75
CA ALA A 392 -44.74 43.73 -27.58
C ALA A 392 -44.40 44.64 -26.39
N GLU A 393 -44.49 45.96 -26.55
CA GLU A 393 -44.14 46.95 -25.52
C GLU A 393 -42.72 46.74 -24.94
N GLY A 394 -41.77 46.35 -25.79
CA GLY A 394 -40.39 46.05 -25.39
C GLY A 394 -40.21 44.73 -24.63
N LYS A 395 -41.27 43.95 -24.43
CA LYS A 395 -41.25 42.66 -23.72
C LYS A 395 -41.38 41.48 -24.67
N LEU A 396 -40.61 40.43 -24.40
CA LEU A 396 -40.70 39.18 -25.15
C LEU A 396 -41.99 38.43 -24.81
N VAL A 397 -42.81 38.13 -25.82
CA VAL A 397 -44.06 37.37 -25.68
C VAL A 397 -43.81 35.87 -25.80
N ASP A 398 -43.21 35.44 -26.90
CA ASP A 398 -42.93 34.03 -27.19
C ASP A 398 -41.85 33.95 -28.29
N THR A 399 -41.18 32.80 -28.39
CA THR A 399 -40.16 32.50 -29.41
C THR A 399 -40.43 31.14 -30.04
N LYS A 400 -40.40 31.08 -31.37
CA LYS A 400 -40.63 29.88 -32.16
C LYS A 400 -39.46 29.64 -33.12
N ARG A 401 -39.34 28.40 -33.60
CA ARG A 401 -38.28 27.97 -34.51
C ARG A 401 -38.85 27.78 -35.92
N MET A 402 -38.16 28.31 -36.93
CA MET A 402 -38.45 28.08 -38.34
C MET A 402 -37.25 27.47 -39.07
N ILE A 403 -37.53 26.68 -40.10
CA ILE A 403 -36.53 26.01 -40.92
C ILE A 403 -36.74 26.45 -42.38
N LEU A 404 -35.73 27.10 -42.96
CA LEU A 404 -35.68 27.48 -44.36
C LEU A 404 -34.84 26.45 -45.12
N THR A 405 -35.46 25.77 -46.07
CA THR A 405 -34.83 24.80 -46.98
C THR A 405 -34.59 25.43 -48.35
N LYS A 406 -33.67 24.86 -49.13
CA LYS A 406 -33.32 25.34 -50.46
C LYS A 406 -34.41 25.08 -51.49
#